data_AF-A0A124FY19-F1
#
_entry.id   AF-A0A124FY19-F1
#
_cell.length_a   1.000
_cell.length_b   1.000
_cell.length_c   1.000
_cell.angle_alpha   90.00
_cell.angle_beta   90.00
_cell.angle_gamma   90.00
#
_symmetry.space_group_name_H-M   'P 1'
#
loop_
_entity.id
_entity.type
_entity.pdbx_description
1 polymer ?
#
loop_
_entity_poly.entity_id
_entity_poly.type
_entity_poly.pdbx_seq_one_letter_code
_entity_poly.pdbx_strand_id
1 'polypeptide(L)'
;MKRIEVVKGEYYDSVTLMLVAKELKKIEGVTDASLNMATEANITIMRAAGFEVDTGLLSPDDLLIGIDYEREGIEDIFERARSYLASPPWKKEEKDTEYSPATLQGALSVLPESNLALISLPGRYAAAEAMKALKNGLNVMLYSDNVTVEDEIELKRFAENNDLIVMGPDCGTAVINGKGLAFSNVCPTGSVGIVAASGTGLQEVMVQLCRRDVGVKHGIGTGGRDVKKSVGGISFLRGIRELAKDPDISLIVAIGKPPAPEGR
;
A
#
# COMPACT_ATOMS: atom_id res chain seq x y z
N MET A 1 19.38 -17.28 -14.39
CA MET A 1 20.32 -16.18 -14.73
C MET A 1 19.62 -14.90 -14.34
N LYS A 2 20.22 -14.16 -13.42
CA LYS A 2 19.66 -12.89 -12.93
C LYS A 2 20.07 -11.77 -13.86
N ARG A 3 19.09 -10.99 -14.33
CA ARG A 3 19.31 -9.77 -15.07
C ARG A 3 18.39 -8.68 -14.55
N ILE A 4 18.86 -7.45 -14.65
CA ILE A 4 18.08 -6.26 -14.36
C ILE A 4 18.07 -5.34 -15.57
N GLU A 5 16.93 -4.72 -15.83
CA GLU A 5 16.79 -3.61 -16.78
C GLU A 5 16.29 -2.35 -16.08
N VAL A 6 16.76 -1.21 -16.56
CA VAL A 6 16.36 0.11 -16.09
C VAL A 6 15.56 0.79 -17.20
N VAL A 7 14.33 1.19 -16.90
CA VAL A 7 13.50 1.99 -17.79
C VAL A 7 13.41 3.40 -17.22
N LYS A 8 13.88 4.38 -17.98
CA LYS A 8 13.96 5.78 -17.52
C LYS A 8 12.65 6.52 -17.71
N GLY A 9 12.22 7.25 -16.69
CA GLY A 9 11.11 8.20 -16.77
C GLY A 9 9.72 7.58 -16.98
N GLU A 10 9.58 6.26 -16.84
CA GLU A 10 8.27 5.62 -16.80
C GLU A 10 7.87 5.31 -15.36
N TYR A 11 6.78 5.92 -14.92
CA TYR A 11 6.25 5.71 -13.59
C TYR A 11 5.09 4.70 -13.59
N TYR A 12 5.16 3.75 -12.66
CA TYR A 12 4.06 2.86 -12.32
C TYR A 12 3.89 2.83 -10.80
N ASP A 13 2.64 2.74 -10.34
CA ASP A 13 2.36 2.60 -8.92
C ASP A 13 2.83 1.23 -8.39
N SER A 14 3.15 1.16 -7.10
CA SER A 14 3.73 -0.06 -6.51
C SER A 14 2.81 -1.28 -6.56
N VAL A 15 1.48 -1.08 -6.59
CA VAL A 15 0.53 -2.19 -6.68
C VAL A 15 0.58 -2.80 -8.08
N THR A 16 0.61 -1.96 -9.11
CA THR A 16 0.82 -2.42 -10.49
C THR A 16 2.12 -3.20 -10.63
N LEU A 17 3.24 -2.67 -10.13
CA LEU A 17 4.54 -3.35 -10.18
C LEU A 17 4.52 -4.73 -9.48
N MET A 18 3.92 -4.81 -8.30
CA MET A 18 3.78 -6.05 -7.54
C MET A 18 2.94 -7.08 -8.30
N LEU A 19 1.83 -6.66 -8.90
CA LEU A 19 0.96 -7.56 -9.67
C LEU A 19 1.68 -8.08 -10.93
N VAL A 20 2.46 -7.25 -11.62
CA VAL A 20 3.30 -7.70 -12.75
C VAL A 20 4.29 -8.76 -12.28
N ALA A 21 5.03 -8.48 -11.19
CA ALA A 21 5.99 -9.44 -10.64
C ALA A 21 5.33 -10.78 -10.29
N LYS A 22 4.11 -10.75 -9.72
CA LYS A 22 3.34 -11.95 -9.41
C LYS A 22 2.95 -12.75 -10.65
N GLU A 23 2.56 -12.09 -11.74
CA GLU A 23 2.21 -12.78 -12.99
C GLU A 23 3.44 -13.36 -13.69
N LEU A 24 4.58 -12.64 -13.69
CA LEU A 24 5.83 -13.16 -14.25
C LEU A 24 6.29 -14.44 -13.54
N LYS A 25 6.13 -14.52 -12.21
CA LYS A 25 6.46 -15.72 -11.42
C LYS A 25 5.62 -16.96 -11.75
N LYS A 26 4.56 -16.83 -12.55
CA LYS A 26 3.78 -17.98 -13.05
C LYS A 26 4.35 -18.57 -14.35
N ILE A 27 5.28 -17.86 -15.00
CA ILE A 27 5.89 -18.31 -16.24
C ILE A 27 6.93 -19.39 -15.92
N GLU A 28 6.86 -20.51 -16.63
CA GLU A 28 7.80 -21.62 -16.46
C GLU A 28 9.24 -21.16 -16.69
N GLY A 29 10.13 -21.45 -15.73
CA GLY A 29 11.55 -21.06 -15.78
C GLY A 29 11.87 -19.75 -15.09
N VAL A 30 10.87 -18.93 -14.72
CA VAL A 30 11.08 -17.74 -13.88
C VAL A 30 11.13 -18.18 -12.42
N THR A 31 12.31 -18.10 -11.80
CA THR A 31 12.49 -18.43 -10.38
C THR A 31 12.18 -17.26 -9.47
N ASP A 32 12.50 -16.04 -9.93
CA ASP A 32 12.15 -14.81 -9.22
C ASP A 32 11.94 -13.65 -10.19
N ALA A 33 11.11 -12.69 -9.77
CA ALA A 33 10.83 -11.46 -10.49
C ALA A 33 10.53 -10.35 -9.47
N SER A 34 11.15 -9.20 -9.65
CA SER A 34 11.01 -8.05 -8.76
C SER A 34 10.99 -6.76 -9.59
N LEU A 35 9.92 -5.99 -9.47
CA LEU A 35 9.76 -4.72 -10.16
C LEU A 35 9.61 -3.61 -9.12
N ASN A 36 10.44 -2.58 -9.20
CA ASN A 36 10.45 -1.49 -8.22
C ASN A 36 10.83 -0.15 -8.85
N MET A 37 10.31 0.95 -8.31
CA MET A 37 10.91 2.27 -8.57
C MET A 37 12.29 2.35 -7.91
N ALA A 38 13.24 3.06 -8.52
CA ALA A 38 14.65 3.13 -8.12
C ALA A 38 14.91 4.04 -6.90
N THR A 39 14.09 3.90 -5.85
CA THR A 39 14.37 4.51 -4.54
C THR A 39 15.53 3.80 -3.85
N GLU A 40 16.22 4.48 -2.93
CA GLU A 40 17.35 3.89 -2.19
C GLU A 40 16.97 2.60 -1.45
N ALA A 41 15.78 2.58 -0.83
CA ALA A 41 15.25 1.41 -0.14
C ALA A 41 15.03 0.24 -1.12
N ASN A 42 14.44 0.50 -2.28
CA ASN A 42 14.17 -0.52 -3.28
C ASN A 42 15.45 -1.04 -3.95
N ILE A 43 16.44 -0.18 -4.20
CA ILE A 43 17.76 -0.60 -4.71
C ILE A 43 18.41 -1.58 -3.73
N THR A 44 18.29 -1.32 -2.43
CA THR A 44 18.78 -2.23 -1.39
C THR A 44 18.05 -3.57 -1.43
N ILE A 45 16.73 -3.57 -1.61
CA ILE A 45 15.92 -4.79 -1.78
C ILE A 45 16.36 -5.58 -3.02
N MET A 46 16.57 -4.91 -4.16
CA MET A 46 17.02 -5.55 -5.40
C MET A 46 18.40 -6.22 -5.24
N ARG A 47 19.34 -5.54 -4.59
CA ARG A 47 20.68 -6.09 -4.30
C ARG A 47 20.61 -7.29 -3.36
N ALA A 48 19.77 -7.23 -2.33
CA ALA A 48 19.55 -8.35 -1.42
C ALA A 48 18.93 -9.58 -2.13
N ALA A 49 18.09 -9.35 -3.15
CA ALA A 49 17.58 -10.39 -4.04
C ALA A 49 18.63 -10.93 -5.04
N GLY A 50 19.86 -10.38 -5.04
CA GLY A 50 20.98 -10.81 -5.87
C GLY A 50 21.00 -10.20 -7.27
N PHE A 51 20.29 -9.09 -7.50
CA PHE A 51 20.40 -8.32 -8.74
C PHE A 51 21.52 -7.29 -8.65
N GLU A 52 22.35 -7.22 -9.68
CA GLU A 52 23.41 -6.21 -9.79
C GLU A 52 22.83 -4.90 -10.32
N VAL A 53 22.52 -3.97 -9.41
CA VAL A 53 22.01 -2.64 -9.76
C VAL A 53 23.15 -1.64 -9.87
N ASP A 54 23.43 -1.17 -11.08
CA ASP A 54 24.30 -0.01 -11.30
C ASP A 54 23.58 1.26 -10.84
N THR A 55 24.08 1.86 -9.76
CA THR A 55 23.48 3.04 -9.14
C THR A 55 23.77 4.36 -9.85
N GLY A 56 24.60 4.37 -10.90
CA GLY A 56 25.10 5.58 -11.59
C GLY A 56 24.22 6.83 -11.54
N LEU A 57 23.46 7.10 -12.61
CA LEU A 57 22.54 8.27 -12.71
C LEU A 57 21.09 7.78 -12.66
N LEU A 58 20.71 7.09 -11.58
CA LEU A 58 19.33 6.68 -11.33
C LEU A 58 18.56 7.77 -10.60
N SER A 59 17.39 8.11 -11.11
CA SER A 59 16.38 8.90 -10.41
C SER A 59 15.44 7.96 -9.64
N PRO A 60 14.87 8.37 -8.49
CA PRO A 60 13.79 7.62 -7.83
C PRO A 60 12.57 7.30 -8.73
N ASP A 61 12.44 8.00 -9.86
CA ASP A 61 11.37 7.79 -10.86
C ASP A 61 11.75 6.76 -11.93
N ASP A 62 12.95 6.20 -11.93
CA ASP A 62 13.34 5.17 -12.87
C ASP A 62 12.79 3.80 -12.41
N LEU A 63 12.34 2.99 -13.35
CA LEU A 63 11.82 1.66 -13.08
C LEU A 63 12.95 0.62 -13.18
N LEU A 64 13.03 -0.24 -12.17
CA LEU A 64 13.90 -1.42 -12.13
C LEU A 64 13.07 -2.68 -12.38
N ILE A 65 13.46 -3.48 -13.37
CA ILE A 65 12.85 -4.79 -13.67
C ILE A 65 13.94 -5.85 -13.47
N GLY A 66 13.87 -6.61 -12.38
CA GLY A 66 14.77 -7.74 -12.10
C GLY A 66 14.08 -9.07 -12.36
N ILE A 67 14.69 -9.92 -13.18
CA ILE A 67 14.19 -11.26 -13.52
C ILE A 67 15.31 -12.28 -13.30
N ASP A 68 15.02 -13.35 -12.57
CA ASP A 68 15.83 -14.56 -12.53
C ASP A 68 15.16 -15.66 -13.35
N TYR A 69 15.83 -16.06 -14.44
CA TYR A 69 15.27 -17.00 -15.42
C TYR A 69 16.26 -18.11 -15.76
N GLU A 70 15.85 -19.37 -15.63
CA GLU A 70 16.73 -20.54 -15.75
C GLU A 70 16.92 -21.05 -17.18
N ARG A 71 16.19 -20.49 -18.16
CA ARG A 71 16.22 -20.93 -19.57
C ARG A 71 16.81 -19.87 -20.48
N GLU A 72 17.04 -20.23 -21.74
CA GLU A 72 17.33 -19.26 -22.81
C GLU A 72 16.07 -18.43 -23.13
N GLY A 73 16.24 -17.20 -23.62
CA GLY A 73 15.12 -16.32 -23.98
C GLY A 73 14.62 -15.41 -22.85
N ILE A 74 15.52 -14.95 -21.96
CA ILE A 74 15.14 -13.99 -20.91
C ILE A 74 14.56 -12.67 -21.48
N GLU A 75 14.95 -12.30 -22.70
CA GLU A 75 14.42 -11.13 -23.42
C GLU A 75 12.90 -11.19 -23.59
N ASP A 76 12.35 -12.37 -23.89
CA ASP A 76 10.90 -12.57 -24.04
C ASP A 76 10.17 -12.29 -22.71
N ILE A 77 10.83 -12.57 -21.57
CA ILE A 77 10.26 -12.29 -20.25
C ILE A 77 10.30 -10.79 -19.96
N PHE A 78 11.36 -10.08 -20.37
CA PHE A 78 11.42 -8.62 -20.28
C PHE A 78 10.37 -7.94 -21.17
N GLU A 79 10.18 -8.42 -22.41
CA GLU A 79 9.11 -7.94 -23.29
C GLU A 79 7.73 -8.19 -22.69
N ARG A 80 7.53 -9.36 -22.08
CA ARG A 80 6.29 -9.68 -21.38
C ARG A 80 6.07 -8.80 -20.15
N ALA A 81 7.12 -8.46 -19.41
CA ALA A 81 7.06 -7.52 -18.29
C ALA A 81 6.58 -6.15 -18.78
N ARG A 82 7.19 -5.61 -19.85
CA ARG A 82 6.78 -4.34 -20.48
C ARG A 82 5.33 -4.40 -20.99
N SER A 83 4.95 -5.52 -21.62
CA SER A 83 3.57 -5.74 -22.08
C SER A 83 2.58 -5.73 -20.91
N TYR A 84 2.89 -6.36 -19.78
CA TYR A 84 2.03 -6.36 -18.60
C TYR A 84 1.96 -5.01 -17.89
N LEU A 85 3.03 -4.23 -17.93
CA LEU A 85 3.03 -2.85 -17.42
C LEU A 85 2.12 -1.95 -18.27
N ALA A 86 2.23 -2.05 -19.60
CA ALA A 86 1.41 -1.27 -20.53
C ALA A 86 -0.05 -1.76 -20.61
N SER A 87 -0.28 -3.07 -20.49
CA SER A 87 -1.59 -3.72 -20.62
C SER A 87 -1.72 -4.87 -19.61
N PRO A 88 -2.12 -4.55 -18.37
CA PRO A 88 -2.15 -5.53 -17.28
C PRO A 88 -3.13 -6.68 -17.53
N PRO A 89 -2.70 -7.96 -17.49
CA PRO A 89 -3.54 -9.11 -17.85
C PRO A 89 -4.65 -9.42 -16.85
N TRP A 90 -4.57 -8.88 -15.63
CA TRP A 90 -5.62 -8.99 -14.61
C TRP A 90 -6.71 -7.94 -14.75
N LYS A 91 -6.51 -6.90 -15.57
CA LYS A 91 -7.63 -6.11 -16.06
C LYS A 91 -8.34 -7.00 -17.06
N LYS A 92 -9.44 -7.64 -16.64
CA LYS A 92 -10.34 -8.32 -17.58
C LYS A 92 -10.68 -7.34 -18.70
N GLU A 93 -10.88 -7.82 -19.92
CA GLU A 93 -11.72 -7.12 -20.88
C GLU A 93 -13.08 -6.91 -20.19
N GLU A 94 -13.23 -5.77 -19.54
CA GLU A 94 -14.51 -5.26 -19.11
C GLU A 94 -15.32 -5.13 -20.40
N LYS A 95 -16.46 -5.82 -20.44
CA LYS A 95 -17.46 -5.60 -21.48
C LYS A 95 -17.75 -4.10 -21.56
N ASP A 96 -17.20 -3.42 -22.56
CA ASP A 96 -17.62 -2.17 -23.22
C ASP A 96 -18.43 -1.09 -22.44
N THR A 97 -18.26 -1.01 -21.13
CA THR A 97 -18.76 0.02 -20.21
C THR A 97 -17.74 0.05 -19.06
N GLU A 98 -17.10 1.12 -18.63
CA GLU A 98 -17.46 2.53 -18.55
C GLU A 98 -16.17 3.36 -18.29
N TYR A 99 -16.16 4.61 -18.75
CA TYR A 99 -15.16 5.65 -18.47
C TYR A 99 -14.20 5.38 -17.29
N SER A 100 -12.92 5.10 -17.57
CA SER A 100 -11.85 5.10 -16.56
C SER A 100 -11.46 6.55 -16.25
N PRO A 101 -11.87 7.10 -15.10
CA PRO A 101 -11.69 8.51 -14.83
C PRO A 101 -10.22 8.82 -14.53
N ALA A 102 -9.66 9.77 -15.28
CA ALA A 102 -8.27 10.22 -15.10
C ALA A 102 -8.09 11.16 -13.88
N THR A 103 -9.18 11.54 -13.22
CA THR A 103 -9.17 12.49 -12.11
C THR A 103 -10.05 12.00 -10.98
N LEU A 104 -9.72 12.41 -9.75
CA LEU A 104 -10.56 12.16 -8.58
C LEU A 104 -11.99 12.66 -8.79
N GLN A 105 -12.18 13.84 -9.38
CA GLN A 105 -13.51 14.39 -9.64
C GLN A 105 -14.29 13.53 -10.64
N GLY A 106 -13.63 13.05 -11.70
CA GLY A 106 -14.21 12.09 -12.63
C GLY A 106 -14.63 10.81 -11.90
N ALA A 107 -13.79 10.29 -11.00
CA ALA A 107 -14.10 9.10 -10.23
C ALA A 107 -15.33 9.29 -9.33
N LEU A 108 -15.41 10.42 -8.62
CA LEU A 108 -16.55 10.74 -7.77
C LEU A 108 -17.83 11.00 -8.56
N SER A 109 -17.75 11.41 -9.82
CA SER A 109 -18.94 11.54 -10.68
C SER A 109 -19.56 10.18 -11.06
N VAL A 110 -18.74 9.13 -11.13
CA VAL A 110 -19.17 7.76 -11.44
C VAL A 110 -19.50 6.97 -10.17
N LEU A 111 -18.77 7.20 -9.08
CA LEU A 111 -18.93 6.53 -7.79
C LEU A 111 -19.15 7.55 -6.65
N PRO A 112 -20.30 8.26 -6.63
CA PRO A 112 -20.57 9.33 -5.66
C PRO A 112 -20.65 8.85 -4.21
N GLU A 113 -20.99 7.59 -3.98
CA GLU A 113 -21.09 6.99 -2.64
C GLU A 113 -19.73 6.52 -2.06
N SER A 114 -18.63 6.79 -2.77
CA SER A 114 -17.29 6.46 -2.29
C SER A 114 -16.99 7.21 -0.99
N ASN A 115 -16.38 6.53 -0.01
CA ASN A 115 -16.04 7.11 1.29
C ASN A 115 -14.56 6.92 1.68
N LEU A 116 -13.76 6.31 0.79
CA LEU A 116 -12.35 6.00 1.02
C LEU A 116 -11.57 6.13 -0.30
N ALA A 117 -10.43 6.81 -0.25
CA ALA A 117 -9.44 6.84 -1.32
C ALA A 117 -8.18 6.07 -0.90
N LEU A 118 -7.76 5.09 -1.71
CA LEU A 118 -6.46 4.42 -1.57
C LEU A 118 -5.46 5.07 -2.53
N ILE A 119 -4.41 5.67 -1.98
CA ILE A 119 -3.40 6.43 -2.75
C ILE A 119 -2.06 5.71 -2.69
N SER A 120 -1.53 5.35 -3.86
CA SER A 120 -0.25 4.65 -4.08
C SER A 120 0.68 5.38 -5.06
N LEU A 121 0.55 6.71 -5.15
CA LEU A 121 1.37 7.62 -5.97
C LEU A 121 2.79 7.82 -5.40
N PRO A 122 3.73 8.45 -6.14
CA PRO A 122 5.01 8.88 -5.57
C PRO A 122 4.79 9.82 -4.40
N GLY A 123 5.61 9.69 -3.34
CA GLY A 123 5.47 10.49 -2.11
C GLY A 123 5.32 11.99 -2.34
N ARG A 124 6.08 12.55 -3.30
CA ARG A 124 6.04 13.98 -3.65
C ARG A 124 4.67 14.47 -4.17
N TYR A 125 3.82 13.57 -4.69
CA TYR A 125 2.48 13.89 -5.17
C TYR A 125 1.38 13.39 -4.24
N ALA A 126 1.69 12.37 -3.43
CA ALA A 126 0.72 11.65 -2.62
C ALA A 126 0.02 12.54 -1.59
N ALA A 127 0.75 13.47 -0.95
CA ALA A 127 0.17 14.38 0.03
C ALA A 127 -0.88 15.34 -0.58
N ALA A 128 -0.59 15.89 -1.75
CA ALA A 128 -1.50 16.80 -2.44
C ALA A 128 -2.79 16.10 -2.87
N GLU A 129 -2.70 14.87 -3.40
CA GLU A 129 -3.87 14.07 -3.77
C GLU A 129 -4.66 13.59 -2.53
N ALA A 130 -3.98 13.25 -1.43
CA ALA A 130 -4.64 12.91 -0.18
C ALA A 130 -5.45 14.09 0.37
N MET A 131 -4.88 15.30 0.34
CA MET A 131 -5.60 16.50 0.77
C MET A 131 -6.81 16.80 -0.11
N LYS A 132 -6.74 16.55 -1.43
CA LYS A 132 -7.90 16.67 -2.33
C LYS A 132 -8.99 15.66 -1.97
N ALA A 133 -8.62 14.41 -1.69
CA ALA A 133 -9.57 13.38 -1.26
C ALA A 133 -10.27 13.76 0.06
N LEU A 134 -9.52 14.21 1.06
CA LEU A 134 -10.06 14.67 2.35
C LEU A 134 -11.02 15.86 2.17
N LYS A 135 -10.68 16.83 1.33
CA LYS A 135 -11.55 17.99 1.03
C LYS A 135 -12.85 17.60 0.34
N ASN A 136 -12.91 16.41 -0.28
CA ASN A 136 -14.13 15.83 -0.86
C ASN A 136 -14.84 14.86 0.11
N GLY A 137 -14.47 14.85 1.40
CA GLY A 137 -15.15 14.02 2.40
C GLY A 137 -14.75 12.54 2.40
N LEU A 138 -13.65 12.19 1.73
CA LEU A 138 -13.16 10.81 1.71
C LEU A 138 -12.19 10.56 2.85
N ASN A 139 -12.31 9.41 3.50
CA ASN A 139 -11.21 8.84 4.28
C ASN A 139 -10.04 8.52 3.33
N VAL A 140 -8.83 8.44 3.86
CA VAL A 140 -7.65 8.16 3.03
C VAL A 140 -6.87 6.99 3.59
N MET A 141 -6.52 6.04 2.73
CA MET A 141 -5.41 5.12 2.94
C MET A 141 -4.24 5.55 2.06
N LEU A 142 -3.20 6.07 2.71
CA LEU A 142 -1.97 6.50 2.08
C LEU A 142 -0.95 5.36 2.15
N TYR A 143 -1.00 4.51 1.13
CA TYR A 143 -0.03 3.45 0.93
C TYR A 143 1.35 4.03 0.61
N SER A 144 1.39 5.14 -0.14
CA SER A 144 2.60 5.87 -0.51
C SER A 144 3.53 6.15 0.67
N ASP A 145 4.82 5.89 0.45
CA ASP A 145 5.91 6.32 1.34
C ASP A 145 6.56 7.62 0.80
N ASN A 146 7.58 8.14 1.49
CA ASN A 146 8.31 9.36 1.16
C ASN A 146 7.45 10.63 1.18
N VAL A 147 6.47 10.66 2.07
CA VAL A 147 5.72 11.87 2.46
C VAL A 147 6.40 12.49 3.67
N THR A 148 6.50 13.82 3.71
CA THR A 148 7.15 14.53 4.83
C THR A 148 6.37 14.35 6.13
N VAL A 149 7.03 14.60 7.27
CA VAL A 149 6.36 14.50 8.58
C VAL A 149 5.35 15.64 8.74
N GLU A 150 5.68 16.80 8.20
CA GLU A 150 4.85 17.99 8.20
C GLU A 150 3.54 17.74 7.44
N ASP A 151 3.63 17.17 6.23
CA ASP A 151 2.46 16.80 5.42
C ASP A 151 1.62 15.72 6.13
N GLU A 152 2.26 14.72 6.74
CA GLU A 152 1.56 13.68 7.51
C GLU A 152 0.73 14.28 8.65
N ILE A 153 1.32 15.21 9.41
CA ILE A 153 0.63 15.89 10.51
C ILE A 153 -0.51 16.75 9.99
N GLU A 154 -0.29 17.50 8.90
CA GLU A 154 -1.32 18.34 8.29
C GLU A 154 -2.52 17.50 7.85
N LEU A 155 -2.29 16.42 7.11
CA LEU A 155 -3.32 15.51 6.63
C LEU A 155 -4.12 14.89 7.77
N LYS A 156 -3.44 14.36 8.80
CA LYS A 156 -4.09 13.71 9.94
C LYS A 156 -4.91 14.68 10.78
N ARG A 157 -4.41 15.90 11.01
CA ARG A 157 -5.15 16.95 11.72
C ARG A 157 -6.34 17.44 10.92
N PHE A 158 -6.18 17.65 9.61
CA PHE A 158 -7.30 18.00 8.74
C PHE A 158 -8.39 16.92 8.82
N ALA A 159 -8.01 15.66 8.72
CA ALA A 159 -8.95 14.55 8.80
C ALA A 159 -9.68 14.51 10.15
N GLU A 160 -8.95 14.60 11.26
CA GLU A 160 -9.55 14.62 12.60
C GLU A 160 -10.56 15.76 12.78
N ASN A 161 -10.23 16.96 12.30
CA ASN A 161 -11.12 18.12 12.38
C ASN A 161 -12.38 18.00 11.50
N ASN A 162 -12.38 17.10 10.52
CA ASN A 162 -13.48 16.88 9.59
C ASN A 162 -14.15 15.51 9.77
N ASP A 163 -13.94 14.85 10.91
CA ASP A 163 -14.49 13.52 11.23
C ASP A 163 -14.09 12.40 10.24
N LEU A 164 -12.90 12.53 9.65
CA LEU A 164 -12.29 11.56 8.73
C LEU A 164 -11.09 10.87 9.38
N ILE A 165 -10.58 9.82 8.74
CA ILE A 165 -9.31 9.18 9.09
C ILE A 165 -8.33 9.15 7.91
N VAL A 166 -7.05 9.36 8.23
CA VAL A 166 -5.92 9.10 7.32
C VAL A 166 -5.11 7.92 7.87
N MET A 167 -5.15 6.81 7.16
CA MET A 167 -4.32 5.62 7.39
C MET A 167 -3.01 5.77 6.61
N GLY A 168 -1.89 6.05 7.28
CA GLY A 168 -0.60 6.29 6.62
C GLY A 168 -0.06 7.70 6.86
N PRO A 169 1.02 8.15 6.19
CA PRO A 169 1.75 7.51 5.08
C PRO A 169 2.39 6.17 5.44
N ASP A 170 2.88 5.44 4.43
CA ASP A 170 3.48 4.11 4.60
C ASP A 170 2.54 3.13 5.33
N CYS A 171 1.25 3.17 4.96
CA CYS A 171 0.27 2.20 5.43
C CYS A 171 0.19 1.02 4.47
N GLY A 172 0.98 -0.01 4.75
CA GLY A 172 1.03 -1.22 3.92
C GLY A 172 -0.20 -2.14 4.03
N THR A 173 -0.97 -2.05 5.12
CA THR A 173 -2.07 -2.99 5.40
C THR A 173 -3.23 -2.30 6.09
N ALA A 174 -4.43 -2.49 5.55
CA ALA A 174 -5.67 -2.28 6.28
C ALA A 174 -6.70 -3.36 5.92
N VAL A 175 -7.71 -3.53 6.77
CA VAL A 175 -8.87 -4.39 6.57
C VAL A 175 -10.09 -3.61 7.04
N ILE A 176 -11.04 -3.34 6.16
CA ILE A 176 -12.28 -2.63 6.53
C ILE A 176 -13.46 -3.53 6.18
N ASN A 177 -14.28 -3.88 7.17
CA ASN A 177 -15.42 -4.79 7.01
C ASN A 177 -15.05 -6.12 6.32
N GLY A 178 -13.93 -6.71 6.75
CA GLY A 178 -13.37 -7.94 6.17
C GLY A 178 -12.76 -7.79 4.77
N LYS A 179 -12.68 -6.57 4.22
CA LYS A 179 -12.04 -6.30 2.92
C LYS A 179 -10.63 -5.80 3.13
N GLY A 180 -9.66 -6.58 2.64
CA GLY A 180 -8.25 -6.19 2.66
C GLY A 180 -7.96 -5.04 1.69
N LEU A 181 -7.13 -4.11 2.15
CA LEU A 181 -6.61 -2.98 1.38
C LEU A 181 -5.08 -3.05 1.36
N ALA A 182 -4.49 -2.83 0.18
CA ALA A 182 -3.08 -3.10 -0.09
C ALA A 182 -2.67 -4.54 0.29
N PHE A 183 -1.65 -4.73 1.13
CA PHE A 183 -1.21 -6.06 1.55
C PHE A 183 -2.08 -6.57 2.68
N SER A 184 -2.86 -7.62 2.42
CA SER A 184 -3.73 -8.23 3.42
C SER A 184 -3.85 -9.74 3.21
N ASN A 185 -4.43 -10.42 4.20
CA ASN A 185 -4.63 -11.87 4.19
C ASN A 185 -6.13 -12.16 4.25
N VAL A 186 -6.56 -13.19 3.54
CA VAL A 186 -7.95 -13.65 3.62
C VAL A 186 -8.10 -14.43 4.92
N CYS A 187 -8.87 -13.87 5.84
CA CYS A 187 -9.21 -14.45 7.13
C CYS A 187 -10.72 -14.32 7.36
N PRO A 188 -11.33 -15.18 8.22
CA PRO A 188 -12.73 -15.00 8.61
C PRO A 188 -12.96 -13.63 9.26
N THR A 189 -14.11 -13.03 8.96
CA THR A 189 -14.62 -11.85 9.66
C THR A 189 -15.15 -12.26 11.03
N GLY A 190 -14.87 -11.48 12.08
CA GLY A 190 -15.32 -11.75 13.46
C GLY A 190 -15.23 -10.52 14.34
N SER A 191 -15.45 -10.65 15.65
CA SER A 191 -15.66 -9.51 16.56
C SER A 191 -14.39 -8.77 17.01
N VAL A 192 -13.24 -9.03 16.39
CA VAL A 192 -11.97 -8.36 16.73
C VAL A 192 -11.73 -7.16 15.81
N GLY A 193 -11.39 -6.02 16.43
CA GLY A 193 -10.84 -4.85 15.77
C GLY A 193 -9.35 -4.72 16.08
N ILE A 194 -8.53 -4.43 15.08
CA ILE A 194 -7.09 -4.20 15.24
C ILE A 194 -6.76 -2.76 14.85
N VAL A 195 -5.94 -2.09 15.63
CA VAL A 195 -5.27 -0.84 15.24
C VAL A 195 -3.76 -1.04 15.33
N ALA A 196 -3.04 -0.67 14.27
CA ALA A 196 -1.62 -0.98 14.18
C ALA A 196 -0.79 0.12 13.49
N ALA A 197 0.31 0.51 14.14
CA ALA A 197 1.38 1.30 13.52
C ALA A 197 2.46 0.38 12.88
N SER A 198 2.02 -0.74 12.31
CA SER A 198 2.85 -1.73 11.62
C SER A 198 1.98 -2.59 10.70
N GLY A 199 2.24 -2.56 9.39
CA GLY A 199 1.50 -3.37 8.42
C GLY A 199 1.70 -4.88 8.66
N THR A 200 2.95 -5.35 8.68
CA THR A 200 3.26 -6.76 8.95
C THR A 200 2.85 -7.21 10.34
N GLY A 201 2.91 -6.33 11.35
CA GLY A 201 2.40 -6.62 12.69
C GLY A 201 0.89 -6.85 12.70
N LEU A 202 0.13 -6.04 11.95
CA LEU A 202 -1.31 -6.24 11.75
C LEU A 202 -1.58 -7.59 11.08
N GLN A 203 -0.89 -7.90 9.97
CA GLN A 203 -1.05 -9.16 9.25
C GLN A 203 -0.76 -10.37 10.15
N GLU A 204 0.36 -10.35 10.89
CA GLU A 204 0.76 -11.47 11.74
C GLU A 204 -0.28 -11.73 12.83
N VAL A 205 -0.73 -10.69 13.55
CA VAL A 205 -1.75 -10.86 14.58
C VAL A 205 -3.06 -11.36 13.98
N MET A 206 -3.48 -10.81 12.83
CA MET A 206 -4.68 -11.26 12.14
C MET A 206 -4.61 -12.74 11.74
N VAL A 207 -3.47 -13.18 11.19
CA VAL A 207 -3.26 -14.59 10.80
C VAL A 207 -3.21 -15.50 12.04
N GLN A 208 -2.61 -15.06 13.14
CA GLN A 208 -2.58 -15.84 14.39
C GLN A 208 -3.97 -16.00 15.01
N LEU A 209 -4.81 -14.97 14.95
CA LEU A 209 -6.22 -15.04 15.37
C LEU A 209 -7.01 -15.97 14.44
N CYS A 210 -6.85 -15.83 13.13
CA CYS A 210 -7.49 -16.68 12.14
C CYS A 210 -7.17 -18.17 12.35
N ARG A 211 -5.93 -18.51 12.66
CA ARG A 211 -5.50 -19.90 12.97
C ARG A 211 -6.12 -20.48 14.23
N ARG A 212 -6.77 -19.65 15.05
CA ARG A 212 -7.45 -20.00 16.29
C ARG A 212 -8.96 -19.78 16.17
N ASP A 213 -9.47 -19.72 14.94
CA ASP A 213 -10.89 -19.51 14.62
C ASP A 213 -11.47 -18.19 15.17
N VAL A 214 -10.59 -17.19 15.39
CA VAL A 214 -11.00 -15.84 15.79
C VAL A 214 -10.92 -14.92 14.58
N GLY A 215 -12.07 -14.38 14.17
CA GLY A 215 -12.15 -13.49 13.02
C GLY A 215 -11.89 -12.01 13.35
N VAL A 216 -11.39 -11.28 12.35
CA VAL A 216 -11.10 -9.84 12.44
C VAL A 216 -12.03 -9.11 11.48
N LYS A 217 -12.85 -8.17 11.98
CA LYS A 217 -13.74 -7.35 11.16
C LYS A 217 -13.00 -6.15 10.57
N HIS A 218 -12.20 -5.47 11.39
CA HIS A 218 -11.43 -4.31 10.98
C HIS A 218 -9.98 -4.39 11.45
N GLY A 219 -9.08 -3.93 10.60
CA GLY A 219 -7.66 -3.73 10.87
C GLY A 219 -7.25 -2.37 10.32
N ILE A 220 -7.00 -1.41 11.20
CA ILE A 220 -6.66 -0.03 10.85
C ILE A 220 -5.14 0.13 10.93
N GLY A 221 -4.47 0.13 9.79
CA GLY A 221 -3.06 0.50 9.69
C GLY A 221 -2.89 2.02 9.72
N THR A 222 -2.03 2.54 10.59
CA THR A 222 -1.94 4.00 10.82
C THR A 222 -0.70 4.66 10.23
N GLY A 223 0.21 3.85 9.68
CA GLY A 223 1.54 4.28 9.23
C GLY A 223 2.58 4.14 10.35
N GLY A 224 3.78 3.67 10.01
CA GLY A 224 4.80 3.30 11.00
C GLY A 224 5.30 4.45 11.89
N ARG A 225 5.13 5.69 11.45
CA ARG A 225 5.54 6.91 12.19
C ARG A 225 4.46 7.49 13.09
N ASP A 226 3.21 7.04 12.95
CA ASP A 226 2.07 7.64 13.61
C ASP A 226 2.22 7.70 15.14
N VAL A 227 2.69 6.62 15.76
CA VAL A 227 2.91 6.54 17.22
C VAL A 227 4.20 7.21 17.70
N LYS A 228 4.99 7.83 16.80
CA LYS A 228 6.17 8.61 17.21
C LYS A 228 5.73 9.95 17.78
N LYS A 229 6.56 10.52 18.66
CA LYS A 229 6.36 11.83 19.30
C LYS A 229 6.08 12.96 18.30
N SER A 230 6.71 12.92 17.12
CA SER A 230 6.51 13.95 16.09
C SER A 230 5.07 14.00 15.56
N VAL A 231 4.38 12.86 15.47
CA VAL A 231 3.02 12.77 14.90
C VAL A 231 1.96 12.72 15.98
N GLY A 232 2.23 12.06 17.12
CA GLY A 232 1.37 12.08 18.30
C GLY A 232 0.22 11.06 18.29
N GLY A 233 0.28 10.04 17.44
CA GLY A 233 -0.68 8.93 17.42
C GLY A 233 -2.10 9.32 17.00
N ILE A 234 -2.24 10.38 16.18
CA ILE A 234 -3.54 10.94 15.80
C ILE A 234 -4.44 9.86 15.19
N SER A 235 -3.93 9.13 14.19
CA SER A 235 -4.71 8.09 13.51
C SER A 235 -4.89 6.84 14.36
N PHE A 236 -3.91 6.50 15.21
CA PHE A 236 -4.00 5.41 16.18
C PHE A 236 -5.15 5.64 17.17
N LEU A 237 -5.19 6.81 17.80
CA LEU A 237 -6.25 7.18 18.75
C LEU A 237 -7.60 7.35 18.07
N ARG A 238 -7.63 7.88 16.84
CA ARG A 238 -8.86 7.90 16.02
C ARG A 238 -9.34 6.48 15.71
N GLY A 239 -8.45 5.59 15.29
CA GLY A 239 -8.77 4.18 15.01
C GLY A 239 -9.37 3.46 16.21
N ILE A 240 -8.79 3.62 17.41
CA ILE A 240 -9.36 3.07 18.66
C ILE A 240 -10.79 3.58 18.88
N ARG A 241 -11.02 4.90 18.73
CA ARG A 241 -12.35 5.50 18.91
C ARG A 241 -13.36 4.95 17.92
N GLU A 242 -12.98 4.79 16.64
CA GLU A 242 -13.89 4.25 15.63
C GLU A 242 -14.20 2.76 15.87
N LEU A 243 -13.21 1.96 16.26
CA LEU A 243 -13.45 0.56 16.62
C LEU A 243 -14.35 0.44 17.86
N ALA A 244 -14.19 1.32 18.85
CA ALA A 244 -15.01 1.32 20.05
C ALA A 244 -16.47 1.73 19.82
N LYS A 245 -16.77 2.41 18.70
CA LYS A 245 -18.14 2.77 18.31
C LYS A 245 -18.86 1.63 17.58
N ASP A 246 -18.15 0.66 17.03
CA ASP A 246 -18.74 -0.44 16.28
C ASP A 246 -19.29 -1.50 17.26
N PRO A 247 -20.62 -1.72 17.31
CA PRO A 247 -21.24 -2.64 18.27
C PRO A 247 -20.87 -4.12 18.03
N ASP A 248 -20.34 -4.46 16.85
CA ASP A 248 -19.89 -5.82 16.55
C ASP A 248 -18.46 -6.10 17.01
N ILE A 249 -17.75 -5.08 17.51
CA ILE A 249 -16.39 -5.22 18.02
C ILE A 249 -16.42 -5.46 19.53
N SER A 250 -16.04 -6.67 19.94
CA SER A 250 -15.97 -7.08 21.35
C SER A 250 -14.55 -6.96 21.95
N LEU A 251 -13.53 -6.89 21.10
CA LEU A 251 -12.13 -6.84 21.50
C LEU A 251 -11.34 -5.94 20.55
N ILE A 252 -10.59 -4.99 21.11
CA ILE A 252 -9.64 -4.16 20.37
C ILE A 252 -8.22 -4.61 20.69
N VAL A 253 -7.43 -4.91 19.65
CA VAL A 253 -6.00 -5.19 19.75
C VAL A 253 -5.22 -3.99 19.23
N ALA A 254 -4.37 -3.43 20.07
CA ALA A 254 -3.53 -2.29 19.74
C ALA A 254 -2.07 -2.73 19.54
N ILE A 255 -1.49 -2.43 18.38
CA ILE A 255 -0.14 -2.86 18.00
C ILE A 255 0.71 -1.64 17.66
N GLY A 256 1.69 -1.32 18.50
CA GLY A 256 2.61 -0.22 18.27
C GLY A 256 4.05 -0.64 18.51
N LYS A 257 5.00 0.10 17.92
CA LYS A 257 6.37 0.10 18.42
C LYS A 257 6.38 0.74 19.82
N PRO A 258 7.36 0.42 20.68
CA PRO A 258 7.46 1.04 22.00
C PRO A 258 7.33 2.57 21.89
N PRO A 259 6.37 3.19 22.60
CA PRO A 259 6.19 4.63 22.54
C PRO A 259 7.39 5.34 23.17
N ALA A 260 7.50 6.65 22.93
CA ALA A 260 8.47 7.48 23.64
C ALA A 260 8.27 7.32 25.17
N PRO A 261 9.33 7.42 26.00
CA PRO A 261 9.27 7.16 27.44
C PRO A 261 8.20 7.94 28.20
N GLU A 262 7.80 9.10 27.66
CA GLU A 262 6.81 10.01 28.24
C GLU A 262 5.35 9.50 28.11
N GLY A 263 5.13 8.40 27.38
CA GLY A 263 3.83 7.75 27.19
C GLY A 263 3.65 6.43 27.95
N ARG A 264 4.41 6.22 29.03
CA ARG A 264 4.23 5.11 29.98
C ARG A 264 3.40 5.54 31.19
#